data_AF-A0A9W4PQD9-F1
#
_entry.id   AF-A0A9W4PQD9-F1
#
_cell.length_a   1.000
_cell.length_b   1.000
_cell.length_c   1.000
_cell.angle_alpha   90.00
_cell.angle_beta   90.00
_cell.angle_gamma   90.00
#
_symmetry.space_group_name_H-M   'P 1'
#
loop_
_entity.id
_entity.type
_entity.pdbx_description
1 polymer ?
#
loop_
_entity_poly.entity_id
_entity_poly.type
_entity_poly.pdbx_seq_one_letter_code
_entity_poly.pdbx_strand_id
1 'polypeptide(L)'
;MRGRTAETIPVGSIGVVQDGEHVSSLESQTVAAHRAYVEALAAWEKVVHMASCPICRPEGLTDKDHERRCDSAELEKERRRIAFRDLCDELGYVPEGHGIGLRTSACPTDSCVRGGSDDA
;
A
#
# COMPACT_ATOMS: atom_id res chain seq x y z
N MET A 1 42.45 -63.70 -7.07
CA MET A 1 41.64 -63.04 -8.11
C MET A 1 40.36 -62.53 -7.47
N ARG A 2 40.05 -61.23 -7.65
CA ARG A 2 38.78 -60.53 -7.38
C ARG A 2 38.45 -60.37 -5.88
N GLY A 3 38.10 -59.20 -5.36
CA GLY A 3 37.84 -57.88 -5.94
C GLY A 3 37.25 -57.01 -4.81
N ARG A 4 37.77 -55.80 -4.67
CA ARG A 4 37.40 -54.79 -3.67
C ARG A 4 36.27 -53.95 -4.25
N THR A 5 35.19 -53.70 -3.52
CA THR A 5 34.31 -52.55 -3.78
C THR A 5 33.87 -51.95 -2.46
N ALA A 6 34.34 -50.72 -2.24
CA ALA A 6 33.81 -49.79 -1.28
C ALA A 6 32.39 -49.41 -1.70
N GLU A 7 31.42 -49.54 -0.81
CA GLU A 7 30.13 -48.90 -0.99
C GLU A 7 30.27 -47.43 -0.61
N THR A 8 30.29 -46.62 -1.65
CA THR A 8 30.32 -45.17 -1.63
C THR A 8 29.01 -44.66 -1.05
N ILE A 9 29.09 -43.93 0.07
CA ILE A 9 27.99 -43.13 0.59
C ILE A 9 27.69 -42.03 -0.43
N PRO A 10 26.46 -41.89 -0.95
CA PRO A 10 26.11 -40.70 -1.71
C PRO A 10 26.00 -39.49 -0.78
N VAL A 11 27.04 -38.64 -0.85
CA VAL A 11 26.96 -37.20 -0.61
C VAL A 11 26.09 -36.58 -1.69
N GLY A 12 25.16 -35.70 -1.30
CA GLY A 12 24.34 -34.90 -2.20
C GLY A 12 22.86 -35.07 -1.85
N SER A 13 22.22 -34.09 -1.21
CA SER A 13 21.96 -32.81 -1.86
C SER A 13 21.72 -31.73 -0.81
N ILE A 14 22.66 -30.80 -0.65
CA ILE A 14 22.34 -29.50 -0.08
C ILE A 14 21.71 -28.71 -1.23
N GLY A 15 20.38 -28.76 -1.33
CA GLY A 15 19.62 -27.96 -2.27
C GLY A 15 19.60 -26.49 -1.81
N VAL A 16 20.68 -25.75 -2.08
CA VAL A 16 20.72 -24.29 -1.93
C VAL A 16 20.19 -23.67 -3.21
N VAL A 17 18.88 -23.71 -3.41
CA VAL A 17 18.18 -22.98 -4.48
C VAL A 17 16.81 -22.57 -3.98
N GLN A 18 16.75 -21.66 -3.01
CA GLN A 18 15.47 -21.07 -2.55
C GLN A 18 15.53 -19.55 -2.34
N ASP A 19 16.72 -18.95 -2.19
CA ASP A 19 16.81 -17.51 -1.87
C ASP A 19 16.34 -16.59 -3.00
N GLY A 20 16.61 -16.92 -4.27
CA GLY A 20 16.25 -16.04 -5.39
C GLY A 20 14.74 -15.98 -5.72
N GLU A 21 14.03 -17.10 -5.58
CA GLU A 21 12.59 -17.18 -5.85
C GLU A 21 11.76 -16.58 -4.71
N HIS A 22 12.24 -16.76 -3.47
CA HIS A 22 11.63 -16.13 -2.29
C HIS A 22 11.76 -14.60 -2.32
N VAL A 23 12.93 -14.07 -2.66
CA VAL A 23 13.16 -12.62 -2.74
C VAL A 23 12.30 -11.97 -3.82
N SER A 24 12.19 -12.56 -5.02
CA SER A 24 11.35 -12.00 -6.09
C SER A 24 9.85 -12.04 -5.77
N SER A 25 9.39 -13.09 -5.06
CA SER A 25 8.01 -13.17 -4.56
C SER A 25 7.75 -12.12 -3.46
N LEU A 26 8.68 -11.95 -2.51
CA LEU A 26 8.56 -10.98 -1.42
C LEU A 26 8.60 -9.54 -1.93
N GLU A 27 9.48 -9.22 -2.88
CA GLU A 27 9.53 -7.91 -3.52
C GLU A 27 8.20 -7.61 -4.25
N SER A 28 7.66 -8.59 -4.99
CA SER A 28 6.36 -8.46 -5.66
C SER A 28 5.21 -8.19 -4.67
N GLN A 29 5.21 -8.89 -3.54
CA GLN A 29 4.24 -8.67 -2.45
C GLN A 29 4.40 -7.28 -1.82
N THR A 30 5.65 -6.83 -1.62
CA THR A 30 5.96 -5.52 -1.06
C THR A 30 5.50 -4.40 -1.98
N VAL A 31 5.71 -4.53 -3.30
CA VAL A 31 5.19 -3.57 -4.29
C VAL A 31 3.66 -3.59 -4.33
N ALA A 32 3.02 -4.75 -4.22
CA ALA A 32 1.56 -4.84 -4.13
C ALA A 32 1.01 -4.16 -2.86
N ALA A 33 1.66 -4.35 -1.72
CA ALA A 33 1.31 -3.69 -0.46
C ALA A 33 1.51 -2.17 -0.55
N HIS A 34 2.57 -1.71 -1.23
CA HIS A 34 2.78 -0.29 -1.48
C HIS A 34 1.63 0.32 -2.30
N ARG A 35 1.25 -0.32 -3.42
CA ARG A 35 0.09 0.10 -4.22
C ARG A 35 -1.18 0.16 -3.37
N ALA A 36 -1.42 -0.87 -2.57
CA ALA A 36 -2.57 -0.97 -1.69
C ALA A 36 -2.61 0.13 -0.60
N TYR A 37 -1.44 0.52 -0.06
CA TYR A 37 -1.32 1.65 0.87
C TYR A 37 -1.63 2.97 0.17
N VAL A 38 -1.05 3.19 -0.99
CA VAL A 38 -1.26 4.40 -1.77
C VAL A 38 -2.73 4.54 -2.18
N GLU A 39 -3.38 3.49 -2.68
CA GLU A 39 -4.82 3.49 -2.96
C GLU A 39 -5.67 3.86 -1.74
N ALA A 40 -5.33 3.31 -0.56
CA ALA A 40 -6.02 3.65 0.68
C ALA A 40 -5.79 5.11 1.10
N LEU A 41 -4.60 5.67 0.84
CA LEU A 41 -4.30 7.07 1.06
C LEU A 41 -5.19 7.98 0.20
N ALA A 42 -5.33 7.71 -1.11
CA ALA A 42 -6.26 8.48 -1.95
C ALA A 42 -7.72 8.33 -1.53
N ALA A 43 -8.14 7.13 -1.12
CA ALA A 43 -9.49 6.92 -0.63
C ALA A 43 -9.75 7.77 0.62
N TRP A 44 -8.80 7.81 1.56
CA TRP A 44 -8.88 8.67 2.73
C TRP A 44 -8.92 10.15 2.38
N GLU A 45 -8.01 10.64 1.53
CA GLU A 45 -7.99 12.03 1.07
C GLU A 45 -9.32 12.44 0.41
N LYS A 46 -9.88 11.56 -0.43
CA LYS A 46 -11.18 11.79 -1.07
C LYS A 46 -12.31 11.90 -0.06
N VAL A 47 -12.33 11.02 0.94
CA VAL A 47 -13.39 11.03 1.98
C VAL A 47 -13.28 12.27 2.86
N VAL A 48 -12.06 12.67 3.25
CA VAL A 48 -11.82 13.92 3.97
C VAL A 48 -12.27 15.11 3.13
N HIS A 49 -11.93 15.16 1.85
CA HIS A 49 -12.37 16.22 0.95
C HIS A 49 -13.90 16.31 0.86
N MET A 50 -14.60 15.18 0.69
CA MET A 50 -16.06 15.15 0.66
C MET A 50 -16.71 15.53 1.99
N ALA A 51 -16.01 15.37 3.12
CA ALA A 51 -16.50 15.82 4.42
C ALA A 51 -16.32 17.33 4.61
N SER A 52 -15.24 17.91 4.06
CA SER A 52 -14.86 19.31 4.30
C SER A 52 -15.30 20.28 3.20
N CYS A 53 -15.44 19.83 1.96
CA CYS A 53 -15.77 20.70 0.83
C CYS A 53 -17.29 20.81 0.67
N PRO A 54 -17.91 21.98 0.88
CA PRO A 54 -19.36 22.14 0.77
C PRO A 54 -19.90 21.86 -0.64
N ILE A 55 -19.08 22.02 -1.68
CA ILE A 55 -19.46 21.75 -3.08
C ILE A 55 -19.45 20.25 -3.38
N CYS A 56 -18.43 19.54 -2.90
CA CYS A 56 -18.26 18.12 -3.16
C CYS A 56 -18.92 17.23 -2.09
N ARG A 57 -19.48 17.84 -1.04
CA ARG A 57 -20.14 17.14 0.06
C ARG A 57 -21.44 16.51 -0.43
N PRO A 58 -21.59 15.18 -0.32
CA PRO A 58 -22.83 14.51 -0.68
C PRO A 58 -24.00 14.99 0.17
N GLU A 59 -25.13 15.25 -0.49
CA GLU A 59 -26.39 15.51 0.20
C GLU A 59 -26.90 14.26 0.94
N GLY A 60 -27.68 14.47 2.00
CA GLY A 60 -28.33 13.38 2.75
C GLY A 60 -27.43 12.64 3.74
N LEU A 61 -26.22 13.14 4.01
CA LEU A 61 -25.33 12.61 5.04
C LEU A 61 -25.17 13.56 6.21
N THR A 62 -25.29 13.03 7.43
CA THR A 62 -25.04 13.80 8.65
C THR A 62 -23.55 13.98 8.88
N ASP A 63 -23.17 14.98 9.68
CA ASP A 63 -21.76 15.15 10.10
C ASP A 63 -21.19 13.88 10.73
N LYS A 64 -22.00 13.17 11.54
CA LYS A 64 -21.64 11.87 12.11
C LYS A 64 -21.41 10.78 11.07
N ASP A 65 -22.09 10.82 9.92
CA ASP A 65 -21.84 9.85 8.85
C ASP A 65 -20.52 10.14 8.15
N HIS A 66 -20.16 11.42 8.00
CA HIS A 66 -18.87 11.82 7.47
C HIS A 66 -17.73 11.44 8.41
N GLU A 67 -17.86 11.73 9.70
CA GLU A 67 -16.89 11.36 10.75
C GLU A 67 -16.59 9.86 10.70
N ARG A 68 -17.62 8.99 10.75
CA ARG A 68 -17.43 7.54 10.67
C ARG A 68 -16.73 7.08 9.39
N ARG A 69 -17.00 7.74 8.26
CA ARG A 69 -16.35 7.42 6.99
C ARG A 69 -14.89 7.84 6.99
N CYS A 70 -14.57 9.01 7.52
CA CYS A 70 -13.20 9.48 7.70
C CYS A 70 -12.41 8.52 8.59
N ASP A 71 -12.95 8.17 9.76
CA ASP A 71 -12.31 7.25 10.71
C ASP A 71 -12.05 5.87 10.08
N SER A 72 -13.05 5.33 9.38
CA SER A 72 -12.91 4.04 8.70
C SER A 72 -11.85 4.08 7.59
N ALA A 73 -11.77 5.16 6.82
CA ALA A 73 -10.78 5.30 5.75
C ALA A 73 -9.37 5.52 6.31
N GLU A 74 -9.24 6.28 7.41
CA GLU A 74 -7.99 6.49 8.12
C GLU A 74 -7.45 5.18 8.70
N LEU A 75 -8.32 4.39 9.34
CA LEU A 75 -7.96 3.08 9.88
C LEU A 75 -7.46 2.13 8.78
N GLU A 76 -8.13 2.09 7.63
CA GLU A 76 -7.69 1.25 6.52
C GLU A 76 -6.36 1.72 5.92
N LYS A 77 -6.18 3.04 5.73
CA LYS A 77 -4.90 3.64 5.33
C LYS A 77 -3.79 3.20 6.29
N GLU A 78 -4.01 3.28 7.60
CA GLU A 78 -3.00 2.91 8.58
C GLU A 78 -2.71 1.41 8.61
N ARG A 79 -3.74 0.57 8.47
CA ARG A 79 -3.57 -0.89 8.33
C ARG A 79 -2.69 -1.24 7.14
N ARG A 80 -2.91 -0.61 5.98
CA ARG A 80 -2.11 -0.85 4.76
C ARG A 80 -0.70 -0.30 4.89
N ARG A 81 -0.52 0.85 5.55
CA ARG A 81 0.80 1.41 5.86
C ARG A 81 1.63 0.44 6.70
N ILE A 82 1.03 -0.13 7.75
CA ILE A 82 1.68 -1.12 8.61
C ILE A 82 2.08 -2.34 7.80
N ALA A 83 1.15 -2.94 7.04
CA ALA A 83 1.45 -4.12 6.22
C ALA A 83 2.59 -3.88 5.21
N PHE A 84 2.62 -2.71 4.57
CA PHE A 84 3.71 -2.35 3.67
C PHE A 84 5.05 -2.21 4.41
N ARG A 85 5.07 -1.54 5.56
CA ARG A 85 6.29 -1.40 6.37
C ARG A 85 6.80 -2.76 6.82
N ASP A 86 5.93 -3.62 7.34
CA ASP A 86 6.31 -4.93 7.85
C ASP A 86 6.93 -5.79 6.72
N LEU A 87 6.42 -5.68 5.49
CA LEU A 87 7.01 -6.33 4.31
C LEU A 87 8.35 -5.71 3.88
N CYS A 88 8.51 -4.38 3.96
CA CYS A 88 9.81 -3.74 3.73
C CYS A 88 10.86 -4.17 4.77
N ASP A 89 10.45 -4.32 6.04
CA ASP A 89 11.31 -4.80 7.11
C ASP A 89 11.75 -6.25 6.85
N GLU A 90 10.85 -7.10 6.34
CA GLU A 90 11.17 -8.47 5.92
C GLU A 90 12.06 -8.51 4.67
N LEU A 91 11.82 -7.62 3.70
CA LEU A 91 12.59 -7.52 2.46
C LEU A 91 14.00 -6.93 2.69
N GLY A 92 14.17 -6.13 3.75
CA GLY A 92 15.43 -5.47 4.12
C GLY A 92 15.73 -4.19 3.34
N TYR A 93 14.84 -3.76 2.45
CA TYR A 93 14.91 -2.50 1.71
C TYR A 93 13.52 -2.07 1.24
N VAL A 94 13.41 -0.82 0.76
CA VAL A 94 12.18 -0.28 0.18
C VAL A 94 12.25 -0.40 -1.35
N PRO A 95 11.35 -1.16 -2.01
CA PRO A 95 11.42 -1.34 -3.45
C PRO A 95 10.96 -0.09 -4.20
N GLU A 96 11.58 0.15 -5.36
CA GLU A 96 11.24 1.29 -6.21
C GLU A 96 9.84 1.12 -6.83
N GLY A 97 8.92 1.99 -6.40
CA GLY A 97 7.52 1.97 -6.80
C GLY A 97 7.26 2.42 -8.22
N HIS A 98 7.67 1.64 -9.22
CA HIS A 98 7.31 1.89 -10.62
C HIS A 98 5.78 1.74 -10.78
N GLY A 99 5.11 2.82 -11.20
CA GLY A 99 3.66 2.79 -11.50
C GLY A 99 2.72 2.97 -10.29
N ILE A 100 3.22 3.47 -9.16
CA ILE A 100 2.41 3.76 -7.95
C ILE A 100 1.82 5.19 -8.00
N GLY A 101 1.78 5.79 -9.19
CA GLY A 101 1.20 7.11 -9.40
C GLY A 101 -0.32 7.03 -9.34
N LEU A 102 -0.93 7.65 -8.32
CA LEU A 102 -2.36 7.86 -8.31
C LEU A 102 -2.74 9.09 -9.11
N ARG A 103 -3.88 9.00 -9.79
CA ARG A 103 -4.62 10.17 -10.24
C ARG A 103 -5.23 10.79 -8.99
N THR A 104 -4.71 11.92 -8.53
CA THR A 104 -5.41 12.73 -7.54
C THR A 104 -6.75 13.13 -8.16
N SER A 105 -7.86 12.87 -7.46
CA SER A 105 -9.14 13.41 -7.88
C SER A 105 -9.10 14.91 -7.60
N ALA A 106 -8.68 15.70 -8.59
CA ALA A 106 -8.79 17.14 -8.52
C ALA A 106 -10.26 17.50 -8.27
N CYS A 107 -10.49 18.35 -7.27
CA CYS A 107 -11.78 18.99 -7.11
C CYS A 107 -12.12 19.65 -8.46
N PRO A 108 -13.32 19.44 -9.04
CA PRO A 108 -13.68 20.03 -10.34
C PRO A 108 -13.60 21.57 -10.34
N THR A 109 -13.52 22.16 -9.16
CA THR A 109 -13.31 23.58 -8.91
C THR A 109 -11.86 23.84 -8.46
N ASP A 110 -10.96 24.02 -9.42
CA ASP A 110 -9.74 24.84 -9.26
C ASP A 110 -10.09 26.27 -8.75
N SER A 111 -11.39 26.63 -8.78
CA SER A 111 -11.99 27.88 -8.31
C SER A 111 -12.43 27.92 -6.84
N CYS A 112 -12.33 26.83 -6.04
CA CYS A 112 -12.73 26.87 -4.62
C CYS A 112 -11.76 27.67 -3.72
N VAL A 113 -10.60 28.07 -4.25
CA VAL A 113 -9.52 28.72 -3.49
C VAL A 113 -9.80 30.20 -3.20
N ARG A 114 -10.90 30.80 -3.73
CA ARG A 114 -11.30 32.20 -3.45
C ARG A 114 -12.53 32.34 -2.56
N GLY A 115 -12.56 31.62 -1.44
CA GLY A 115 -13.54 31.82 -0.37
C GLY A 115 -12.99 32.54 0.86
N GLY A 116 -11.88 33.27 0.73
CA GLY A 116 -11.27 34.04 1.81
C GLY A 116 -11.42 35.55 1.60
N SER A 117 -12.15 36.17 2.53
CA SER A 117 -12.18 37.60 2.88
C SER A 117 -12.86 38.56 1.90
N ASP A 118 -13.96 39.20 2.33
CA ASP A 118 -14.00 40.64 2.65
C ASP A 118 -15.41 41.10 3.11
N ASP A 119 -15.40 41.89 4.19
CA ASP A 119 -16.37 42.83 4.79
C ASP A 119 -17.89 42.72 4.60
N ALA A 120 -18.59 42.67 5.76
CA ALA A 120 -19.76 43.49 6.08
C ALA A 120 -19.87 43.72 7.60
#